data_AF-A0A8T2KHT2-F1
#
_entry.id   AF-A0A8T2KHT2-F1
#
_cell.length_a   1.000
_cell.length_b   1.000
_cell.length_c   1.000
_cell.angle_alpha   90.00
_cell.angle_beta   90.00
_cell.angle_gamma   90.00
#
_symmetry.space_group_name_H-M   'P 1'
#
loop_
_entity.id
_entity.type
_entity.pdbx_description
1 polymer ?
#
loop_
_entity_poly.entity_id
_entity_poly.type
_entity_poly.pdbx_seq_one_letter_code
_entity_poly.pdbx_strand_id
1 'polypeptide(L)'
;MAAELVSLEKLLEKHIPAGELREVWRLLYGKDISPLDLPSSAFQAASIRGFELQGYGFEAAVEQTRRPRIVRVGLIQNKIQLPTSAPVTEQISSLHKHISDIVEVAAMCGVNIVCFQEAWTMPFAFCTREKLPWTEFAESAEDGITTKFCQELAKKHNMVIVSPILERDSVHGDTLWNTAVIISNTGAVMGKTRKNHIPRVGDFNEVR
;
A
#
# COMPACT_ATOMS: atom_id res chain seq x y z
N MET A 1 16.09 -5.58 28.07
CA MET A 1 15.44 -5.46 26.75
C MET A 1 14.83 -4.07 26.69
N ALA A 2 15.23 -3.24 25.72
CA ALA A 2 14.56 -1.96 25.52
C ALA A 2 13.07 -2.24 25.26
N ALA A 3 12.17 -1.46 25.86
CA ALA A 3 10.75 -1.54 25.53
C ALA A 3 10.62 -1.37 24.00
N GLU A 4 9.85 -2.24 23.37
CA GLU A 4 9.61 -2.19 21.93
C GLU A 4 9.05 -0.81 21.57
N LEU A 5 9.75 -0.08 20.69
CA LEU A 5 9.34 1.24 20.26
C LEU A 5 8.13 1.08 19.34
N VAL A 6 6.93 1.46 19.83
CA VAL A 6 5.69 1.34 19.06
C VAL A 6 5.63 2.35 17.91
N SER A 7 5.92 3.62 18.17
CA SER A 7 6.12 4.66 17.15
C SER A 7 6.95 5.82 17.70
N LEU A 8 7.55 6.61 16.82
CA LEU A 8 8.29 7.81 17.19
C LEU A 8 7.35 8.84 17.83
N GLU A 9 6.16 9.03 17.28
CA GLU A 9 5.17 10.01 17.72
C GLU A 9 4.72 9.72 19.16
N LYS A 10 4.34 8.47 19.46
CA LYS A 10 3.95 8.07 20.83
C LYS A 10 5.10 8.22 21.82
N LEU A 11 6.34 8.00 21.37
CA LEU A 11 7.52 8.22 22.22
C LEU A 11 7.68 9.70 22.54
N LEU A 12 7.56 10.58 21.54
CA LEU A 12 7.68 12.03 21.71
C LEU A 12 6.55 12.57 22.60
N GLU A 13 5.31 12.18 22.35
CA GLU A 13 4.14 12.56 23.17
C GLU A 13 4.29 12.15 24.64
N LYS A 14 4.90 10.98 24.89
CA LYS A 14 5.10 10.46 26.24
C LYS A 14 6.19 11.21 27.01
N HIS A 15 7.22 11.72 26.34
CA HIS A 15 8.43 12.21 27.01
C HIS A 15 8.71 13.71 26.84
N ILE A 16 8.10 14.37 25.85
CA ILE A 16 8.29 15.80 25.60
C ILE A 16 7.10 16.58 26.17
N PRO A 17 7.33 17.63 26.97
CA PRO A 17 6.25 18.49 27.47
C PRO A 17 5.42 19.08 26.34
N ALA A 18 4.09 19.19 26.51
CA ALA A 18 3.17 19.66 25.48
C ALA A 18 3.54 21.06 24.90
N GLY A 19 4.15 21.94 25.70
CA GLY A 19 4.61 23.26 25.26
C GLY A 19 5.79 23.23 24.29
N GLU A 20 6.64 22.20 24.38
CA GLU A 20 7.82 22.01 23.50
C GLU A 20 7.52 21.04 22.35
N LEU A 21 6.59 20.12 22.56
CA LEU A 21 6.24 19.07 21.60
C LEU A 21 5.79 19.66 20.26
N ARG A 22 5.08 20.79 20.28
CA ARG A 22 4.72 21.52 19.06
C ARG A 22 5.93 21.98 18.25
N GLU A 23 6.97 22.48 18.93
CA GLU A 23 8.19 22.93 18.27
C GLU A 23 9.00 21.74 17.74
N VAL A 24 9.02 20.63 18.48
CA VAL A 24 9.62 19.37 18.01
C VAL A 24 8.92 18.88 16.74
N TRP A 25 7.59 18.85 16.70
CA TRP A 25 6.86 18.48 15.49
C TRP A 25 7.13 19.43 14.33
N ARG A 26 7.22 20.74 14.60
CA ARG A 26 7.54 21.74 13.58
C ARG A 26 8.92 21.52 12.96
N LEU A 27 9.90 21.16 13.76
CA LEU A 27 11.27 20.90 13.31
C LEU A 27 11.40 19.57 12.55
N LEU A 28 10.72 18.51 13.00
CA LEU A 28 10.80 17.18 12.40
C LEU A 28 9.92 17.02 11.15
N TYR A 29 8.69 17.51 11.18
CA TYR A 29 7.67 17.25 10.16
C TYR A 29 7.25 18.51 9.38
N GLY A 30 7.58 19.71 9.88
CA GLY A 30 7.27 20.97 9.23
C GLY A 30 5.94 21.57 9.69
N LYS A 31 4.92 21.58 8.82
CA LYS A 31 3.62 22.20 9.13
C LYS A 31 2.75 21.24 9.94
N ASP A 32 2.02 21.78 10.92
CA ASP A 32 0.98 21.04 11.65
C ASP A 32 0.00 20.40 10.64
N ILE A 33 -0.17 19.08 10.72
CA ILE A 33 -1.19 18.32 9.98
C ILE A 33 -2.42 18.16 10.85
N SER A 34 -3.60 18.29 10.26
CA SER A 34 -4.86 18.14 10.99
C SER A 34 -5.35 16.70 10.91
N PRO A 35 -5.66 16.03 12.04
CA PRO A 35 -6.35 14.75 12.00
C PRO A 35 -7.67 14.86 11.24
N LEU A 36 -8.00 13.83 10.46
CA LEU A 36 -9.29 13.73 9.79
C LEU A 36 -10.32 13.09 10.70
N ASP A 37 -11.53 13.63 10.69
CA ASP A 37 -12.70 12.97 11.28
C ASP A 37 -13.13 11.82 10.36
N LEU A 38 -12.71 10.60 10.70
CA LEU A 38 -13.04 9.38 9.98
C LEU A 38 -14.30 8.72 10.58
N PRO A 39 -15.14 8.03 9.77
CA PRO A 39 -16.35 7.42 10.28
C PRO A 39 -16.09 6.41 11.41
N SER A 40 -16.87 6.45 12.49
CA SER A 40 -16.74 5.49 13.60
C SER A 40 -16.89 4.03 13.16
N SER A 41 -17.71 3.78 12.13
CA SER A 41 -17.85 2.45 11.51
C SER A 41 -16.55 1.95 10.88
N ALA A 42 -15.74 2.84 10.30
CA ALA A 42 -14.43 2.50 9.74
C ALA A 42 -13.44 2.11 10.83
N PHE A 43 -13.41 2.84 11.95
CA PHE A 43 -12.60 2.46 13.12
C PHE A 43 -13.02 1.13 13.72
N GLN A 44 -14.33 0.89 13.85
CA GLN A 44 -14.85 -0.39 14.33
C GLN A 44 -14.45 -1.55 13.41
N ALA A 45 -14.60 -1.37 12.10
CA ALA A 45 -14.21 -2.37 11.10
C ALA A 45 -12.70 -2.65 11.14
N ALA A 46 -11.86 -1.61 11.20
CA ALA A 46 -10.41 -1.74 11.33
C ALA A 46 -10.00 -2.50 12.60
N SER A 47 -10.64 -2.17 13.73
CA SER A 47 -10.41 -2.84 15.02
C SER A 47 -10.77 -4.33 14.97
N ILE A 48 -11.95 -4.66 14.44
CA ILE A 48 -12.41 -6.06 14.27
C ILE A 48 -11.47 -6.84 13.35
N ARG A 49 -11.02 -6.21 12.26
CA ARG A 49 -10.14 -6.81 11.24
C ARG A 49 -8.65 -6.77 11.63
N GLY A 50 -8.31 -6.15 12.75
CA GLY A 50 -6.98 -6.19 13.36
C GLY A 50 -5.92 -5.35 12.66
N PHE A 51 -6.26 -4.15 12.17
CA PHE A 51 -5.28 -3.22 11.60
C PHE A 51 -5.48 -1.78 12.09
N GLU A 52 -4.40 -0.99 12.04
CA GLU A 52 -4.41 0.42 12.40
C GLU A 52 -5.06 1.28 11.30
N LEU A 53 -5.87 2.26 11.70
CA LEU A 53 -6.45 3.27 10.83
C LEU A 53 -6.10 4.66 11.36
N GLN A 54 -5.48 5.49 10.52
CA GLN A 54 -5.15 6.88 10.79
C GLN A 54 -5.58 7.76 9.61
N GLY A 55 -5.89 9.03 9.86
CA GLY A 55 -6.28 9.98 8.83
C GLY A 55 -5.74 11.37 9.11
N TYR A 56 -5.11 11.98 8.10
CA TYR A 56 -4.53 13.32 8.19
C TYR A 56 -4.84 14.13 6.94
N GLY A 57 -5.03 15.44 7.11
CA GLY A 57 -5.37 16.39 6.06
C GLY A 57 -4.25 17.36 5.76
N PHE A 58 -4.07 17.66 4.47
CA PHE A 58 -3.22 18.75 3.99
C PHE A 58 -4.10 19.78 3.30
N GLU A 59 -4.04 21.02 3.77
CA GLU A 59 -4.83 22.13 3.23
C GLU A 59 -3.98 23.03 2.34
N ALA A 60 -4.63 23.63 1.34
CA ALA A 60 -4.08 24.66 0.47
C ALA A 60 -4.81 25.99 0.70
N ALA A 61 -4.17 27.09 0.34
CA ALA A 61 -4.81 28.40 0.34
C ALA A 61 -6.01 28.41 -0.64
N VAL A 62 -7.07 29.15 -0.27
CA VAL A 62 -8.24 29.30 -1.12
C VAL A 62 -7.86 30.14 -2.35
N GLU A 63 -8.15 29.62 -3.54
CA GLU A 63 -7.98 30.34 -4.79
C GLU A 63 -9.30 30.98 -5.25
N GLN A 64 -9.21 32.15 -5.88
CA GLN A 64 -10.38 32.85 -6.43
C GLN A 64 -10.83 32.25 -7.77
N THR A 65 -9.91 31.69 -8.56
CA THR A 65 -10.17 31.22 -9.92
C THR A 65 -10.34 29.70 -10.02
N ARG A 66 -10.05 28.96 -8.95
CA ARG A 66 -10.14 27.50 -8.92
C ARG A 66 -10.87 27.03 -7.67
N ARG A 67 -11.71 26.01 -7.86
CA ARG A 67 -12.32 25.29 -6.74
C ARG A 67 -11.29 24.34 -6.13
N PRO A 68 -11.37 24.05 -4.82
CA PRO A 68 -10.55 23.02 -4.20
C PRO A 68 -10.72 21.67 -4.91
N ARG A 69 -9.62 21.03 -5.26
CA ARG A 69 -9.60 19.66 -5.80
C ARG A 69 -9.21 18.71 -4.68
N ILE A 70 -10.17 18.40 -3.82
CA ILE A 70 -9.96 17.52 -2.67
C ILE A 70 -9.88 16.08 -3.17
N VAL A 71 -8.83 15.37 -2.76
CA VAL A 71 -8.61 13.95 -3.07
C VAL A 71 -8.18 13.26 -1.78
N ARG A 72 -8.77 12.10 -1.49
CA ARG A 72 -8.36 11.23 -0.38
C ARG A 72 -7.52 10.08 -0.94
N VAL A 73 -6.34 9.87 -0.35
CA VAL A 73 -5.41 8.80 -0.73
C VAL A 73 -5.27 7.84 0.44
N GLY A 74 -5.35 6.54 0.16
CA GLY A 74 -5.11 5.48 1.13
C GLY A 74 -3.79 4.78 0.85
N LEU A 75 -2.97 4.65 1.89
CA LEU A 75 -1.72 3.89 1.85
C LEU A 75 -1.90 2.64 2.69
N ILE A 76 -1.64 1.47 2.11
CA ILE A 76 -1.82 0.19 2.79
C ILE A 76 -0.47 -0.48 2.98
N GLN A 77 -0.16 -0.79 4.24
CA GLN A 77 0.98 -1.61 4.65
C GLN A 77 0.46 -2.84 5.39
N ASN A 78 1.04 -4.00 5.10
CA ASN A 78 0.64 -5.27 5.72
C ASN A 78 1.82 -6.25 5.77
N LYS A 79 1.64 -7.29 6.58
CA LYS A 79 2.51 -8.48 6.57
C LYS A 79 1.92 -9.59 5.69
N ILE A 80 2.74 -10.57 5.33
CA ILE A 80 2.27 -11.82 4.74
C ILE A 80 1.36 -12.57 5.72
N GLN A 81 0.39 -13.30 5.19
CA GLN A 81 -0.68 -13.92 5.98
C GLN A 81 -0.43 -15.39 6.28
N LEU A 82 0.39 -16.06 5.47
CA LEU A 82 0.73 -17.47 5.60
C LEU A 82 2.26 -17.65 5.67
N PRO A 83 2.75 -18.79 6.20
CA PRO A 83 4.17 -19.13 6.13
C PRO A 83 4.67 -19.18 4.69
N THR A 84 5.94 -18.83 4.49
CA THR A 84 6.56 -18.82 3.15
C THR A 84 6.65 -20.20 2.50
N SER A 85 6.47 -21.27 3.27
CA SER A 85 6.39 -22.66 2.81
C SER A 85 5.01 -23.10 2.33
N ALA A 86 3.98 -22.27 2.47
CA ALA A 86 2.64 -22.57 1.97
C ALA A 86 2.60 -22.50 0.42
N PRO A 87 1.63 -23.15 -0.25
CA PRO A 87 1.48 -23.04 -1.70
C PRO A 87 1.33 -21.59 -2.17
N VAL A 88 1.98 -21.23 -3.28
CA VAL A 88 2.00 -19.86 -3.85
C VAL A 88 0.59 -19.29 -4.02
N THR A 89 -0.33 -20.10 -4.56
CA THR A 89 -1.72 -19.71 -4.81
C THR A 89 -2.49 -19.40 -3.52
N GLU A 90 -2.25 -20.15 -2.44
CA GLU A 90 -2.85 -19.91 -1.13
C GLU A 90 -2.29 -18.63 -0.50
N GLN A 91 -1.00 -18.37 -0.64
CA GLN A 91 -0.37 -17.12 -0.16
C GLN A 91 -0.99 -15.89 -0.85
N ILE A 92 -1.09 -15.92 -2.19
CA ILE A 92 -1.72 -14.84 -2.98
C ILE A 92 -3.19 -14.65 -2.57
N SER A 93 -3.97 -15.74 -2.50
CA SER A 93 -5.39 -15.66 -2.13
C SER A 93 -5.60 -15.10 -0.71
N SER A 94 -4.71 -15.43 0.22
CA SER A 94 -4.78 -14.93 1.60
C SER A 94 -4.50 -13.42 1.66
N LEU A 95 -3.50 -12.96 0.88
CA LEU A 95 -3.19 -11.54 0.73
C LEU A 95 -4.33 -10.78 0.04
N HIS A 96 -4.92 -11.32 -1.03
CA HIS A 96 -6.10 -10.73 -1.69
C HIS A 96 -7.24 -10.52 -0.69
N LYS A 97 -7.58 -11.54 0.09
CA LYS A 97 -8.63 -11.45 1.11
C LYS A 97 -8.33 -10.35 2.14
N HIS A 98 -7.12 -10.34 2.69
CA HIS A 98 -6.71 -9.35 3.68
C HIS A 98 -6.74 -7.92 3.12
N ILE A 99 -6.23 -7.71 1.91
CA ILE A 99 -6.25 -6.40 1.24
C ILE A 99 -7.67 -5.97 0.90
N SER A 100 -8.56 -6.88 0.48
CA SER A 100 -9.97 -6.58 0.27
C SER A 100 -10.61 -6.00 1.54
N ASP A 101 -10.34 -6.61 2.70
CA ASP A 101 -10.84 -6.14 3.99
C ASP A 101 -10.33 -4.72 4.33
N ILE A 102 -9.09 -4.38 3.98
CA ILE A 102 -8.54 -3.04 4.22
C ILE A 102 -9.11 -2.03 3.21
N VAL A 103 -9.21 -2.39 1.93
CA VAL A 103 -9.77 -1.54 0.86
C VAL A 103 -11.23 -1.18 1.14
N GLU A 104 -12.01 -2.10 1.70
CA GLU A 104 -13.38 -1.81 2.13
C GLU A 104 -13.43 -0.72 3.20
N VAL A 105 -12.52 -0.74 4.17
CA VAL A 105 -12.43 0.33 5.18
C VAL A 105 -11.93 1.64 4.56
N ALA A 106 -10.98 1.59 3.64
CA ALA A 106 -10.56 2.76 2.86
C ALA A 106 -11.74 3.39 2.09
N ALA A 107 -12.62 2.55 1.51
CA ALA A 107 -13.84 3.00 0.85
C ALA A 107 -14.82 3.66 1.84
N MET A 108 -15.01 3.12 3.05
CA MET A 108 -15.79 3.79 4.11
C MET A 108 -15.22 5.17 4.45
N CYS A 109 -13.90 5.32 4.42
CA CYS A 109 -13.20 6.59 4.62
C CYS A 109 -13.26 7.53 3.39
N GLY A 110 -13.96 7.17 2.31
CA GLY A 110 -14.12 8.00 1.12
C GLY A 110 -12.83 8.15 0.30
N VAL A 111 -11.91 7.19 0.39
CA VAL A 111 -10.65 7.20 -0.38
C VAL A 111 -10.94 7.14 -1.88
N ASN A 112 -10.22 7.93 -2.68
CA ASN A 112 -10.34 7.97 -4.13
C ASN A 112 -9.23 7.19 -4.84
N ILE A 113 -8.05 7.11 -4.23
CA ILE A 113 -6.87 6.41 -4.75
C ILE A 113 -6.28 5.57 -3.62
N VAL A 114 -6.11 4.27 -3.82
CA VAL A 114 -5.35 3.40 -2.91
C VAL A 114 -4.06 2.94 -3.57
N CYS A 115 -2.99 2.90 -2.79
CA CYS A 115 -1.73 2.26 -3.18
C CYS A 115 -1.36 1.18 -2.17
N PHE A 116 -0.95 0.03 -2.69
CA PHE A 116 -0.37 -1.05 -1.90
C PHE A 116 1.16 -0.92 -1.84
N GLN A 117 1.77 -1.64 -0.91
CA GLN A 117 3.23 -1.74 -0.83
C GLN A 117 3.85 -2.48 -2.03
N GLU A 118 5.17 -2.38 -2.17
CA GLU A 118 5.93 -3.09 -3.19
C GLU A 118 5.72 -4.62 -3.09
N ALA A 119 5.53 -5.28 -4.25
CA ALA A 119 5.38 -6.72 -4.36
C ALA A 119 4.38 -7.32 -3.34
N TRP A 120 3.26 -6.63 -3.11
CA TRP A 120 2.33 -6.92 -2.01
C TRP A 120 1.72 -8.33 -2.05
N THR A 121 1.77 -9.00 -3.20
CA THR A 121 1.22 -10.35 -3.43
C THR A 121 2.16 -11.48 -3.02
N MET A 122 3.38 -11.18 -2.55
CA MET A 122 4.38 -12.20 -2.26
C MET A 122 5.20 -11.87 -1.00
N PRO A 123 5.81 -12.89 -0.35
CA PRO A 123 6.95 -12.66 0.52
C PRO A 123 8.07 -11.96 -0.25
N PHE A 124 8.81 -11.07 0.40
CA PHE A 124 9.96 -10.40 -0.22
C PHE A 124 11.15 -11.36 -0.30
N ALA A 125 11.07 -12.33 -1.22
CA ALA A 125 11.95 -13.49 -1.30
C ALA A 125 13.26 -13.24 -2.05
N PHE A 126 13.48 -12.04 -2.59
CA PHE A 126 14.71 -11.68 -3.33
C PHE A 126 15.99 -11.84 -2.50
N CYS A 127 15.89 -11.89 -1.17
CA CYS A 127 17.02 -12.20 -0.28
C CYS A 127 17.57 -13.62 -0.47
N THR A 128 16.73 -14.58 -0.90
CA THR A 128 17.13 -15.99 -1.07
C THR A 128 17.99 -16.23 -2.32
N ARG A 129 17.82 -15.37 -3.34
CA ARG A 129 18.36 -15.57 -4.71
C ARG A 129 17.87 -16.85 -5.40
N GLU A 130 16.93 -17.56 -4.80
CA GLU A 130 16.32 -18.75 -5.38
C GLU A 130 15.29 -18.34 -6.44
N LYS A 131 15.17 -19.13 -7.50
CA LYS A 131 14.20 -18.87 -8.57
C LYS A 131 12.87 -19.53 -8.31
N LEU A 132 12.87 -20.79 -7.87
CA LEU A 132 11.65 -21.54 -7.57
C LEU A 132 11.50 -21.70 -6.07
N PRO A 133 10.28 -21.58 -5.53
CA PRO A 133 9.01 -21.30 -6.23
C PRO A 133 8.75 -19.79 -6.48
N TRP A 134 9.67 -18.89 -6.09
CA TRP A 134 9.42 -17.43 -6.02
C TRP A 134 9.01 -16.78 -7.36
N THR A 135 9.53 -17.28 -8.48
CA THR A 135 9.16 -16.77 -9.81
C THR A 135 7.76 -17.19 -10.25
N GLU A 136 7.10 -18.14 -9.56
CA GLU A 136 5.69 -18.49 -9.79
C GLU A 136 4.72 -17.40 -9.30
N PHE A 137 5.17 -16.49 -8.43
CA PHE A 137 4.41 -15.29 -8.07
C PHE A 137 4.31 -14.27 -9.20
N ALA A 138 5.09 -14.43 -10.28
CA ALA A 138 5.07 -13.50 -11.39
C ALA A 138 3.83 -13.68 -12.27
N GLU A 139 3.07 -12.60 -12.46
CA GLU A 139 1.81 -12.61 -13.20
C GLU A 139 1.84 -11.66 -14.41
N SER A 140 0.90 -11.80 -15.34
CA SER A 140 0.68 -10.77 -16.37
C SER A 140 0.21 -9.47 -15.71
N ALA A 141 0.80 -8.34 -16.09
CA ALA A 141 0.40 -7.03 -15.57
C ALA A 141 -1.05 -6.66 -15.94
N GLU A 142 -1.51 -7.06 -17.12
CA GLU A 142 -2.84 -6.72 -17.63
C GLU A 142 -3.89 -7.82 -17.31
N ASP A 143 -3.52 -9.09 -17.42
CA ASP A 143 -4.46 -10.22 -17.37
C ASP A 143 -4.29 -11.14 -16.15
N GLY A 144 -3.33 -10.84 -15.27
CA GLY A 144 -3.05 -11.57 -14.05
C GLY A 144 -4.25 -11.64 -13.10
N ILE A 145 -4.27 -12.66 -12.24
CA ILE A 145 -5.33 -12.86 -11.26
C ILE A 145 -5.41 -11.67 -10.30
N THR A 146 -4.26 -11.10 -9.95
CA THR A 146 -4.16 -9.92 -9.08
C THR A 146 -4.73 -8.67 -9.75
N THR A 147 -4.43 -8.44 -11.02
CA THR A 147 -4.99 -7.28 -11.75
C THR A 147 -6.50 -7.41 -11.86
N LYS A 148 -7.03 -8.59 -12.22
CA LYS A 148 -8.48 -8.83 -12.30
C LYS A 148 -9.19 -8.60 -10.97
N PHE A 149 -8.62 -9.11 -9.88
CA PHE A 149 -9.09 -8.83 -8.52
C PHE A 149 -9.13 -7.31 -8.22
N CYS A 150 -8.06 -6.59 -8.60
CA CYS A 150 -8.01 -5.14 -8.41
C CYS A 150 -9.03 -4.39 -9.29
N GLN A 151 -9.31 -4.85 -10.51
CA GLN A 151 -10.34 -4.26 -11.38
C GLN A 151 -11.73 -4.36 -10.77
N GLU A 152 -12.06 -5.50 -10.15
CA GLU A 152 -13.33 -5.70 -9.44
C GLU A 152 -13.45 -4.75 -8.24
N LEU A 153 -12.41 -4.67 -7.40
CA LEU A 153 -12.39 -3.76 -6.25
C LEU A 153 -12.47 -2.28 -6.67
N ALA A 154 -11.70 -1.88 -7.68
CA ALA A 154 -11.68 -0.52 -8.20
C ALA A 154 -13.07 -0.09 -8.67
N LYS A 155 -13.75 -0.96 -9.45
CA LYS A 155 -15.11 -0.71 -9.93
C LYS A 155 -16.14 -0.71 -8.80
N LYS A 156 -16.06 -1.67 -7.87
CA LYS A 156 -16.98 -1.79 -6.71
C LYS A 156 -16.96 -0.53 -5.85
N HIS A 157 -15.78 0.04 -5.63
CA HIS A 157 -15.59 1.16 -4.71
C HIS A 157 -15.40 2.52 -5.41
N ASN A 158 -15.49 2.56 -6.75
CA ASN A 158 -15.22 3.76 -7.56
C ASN A 158 -13.89 4.41 -7.17
N MET A 159 -12.83 3.59 -7.12
CA MET A 159 -11.53 3.95 -6.56
C MET A 159 -10.41 3.56 -7.53
N VAL A 160 -9.44 4.45 -7.73
CA VAL A 160 -8.21 4.11 -8.48
C VAL A 160 -7.33 3.23 -7.59
N ILE A 161 -6.77 2.16 -8.15
CA ILE A 161 -5.87 1.26 -7.42
C ILE A 161 -4.51 1.23 -8.10
N VAL A 162 -3.45 1.43 -7.32
CA VAL A 162 -2.06 1.23 -7.73
C VAL A 162 -1.56 -0.07 -7.12
N SER A 163 -1.24 -1.05 -7.97
CA SER A 163 -0.89 -2.42 -7.58
C SER A 163 0.53 -2.79 -8.01
N PRO A 164 1.53 -2.68 -7.10
CA PRO A 164 2.90 -3.15 -7.36
C PRO A 164 3.03 -4.67 -7.27
N ILE A 165 3.39 -5.31 -8.38
CA ILE A 165 3.51 -6.77 -8.51
C ILE A 165 4.84 -7.18 -9.15
N LEU A 166 5.16 -8.47 -9.06
CA LEU A 166 6.13 -9.10 -9.95
C LEU A 166 5.43 -9.44 -11.27
N GLU A 167 5.82 -8.77 -12.34
CA GLU A 167 5.29 -8.97 -13.69
C GLU A 167 6.09 -10.04 -14.43
N ARG A 168 5.38 -10.92 -15.16
CA ARG A 168 5.93 -11.77 -16.21
C ARG A 168 5.50 -11.25 -17.57
N ASP A 169 6.47 -10.83 -18.38
CA ASP A 169 6.24 -10.31 -19.73
C ASP A 169 6.37 -11.44 -20.77
N SER A 170 5.25 -12.10 -21.07
CA SER A 170 5.20 -13.22 -22.02
C SER A 170 5.48 -12.81 -23.46
N VAL A 171 5.22 -11.55 -23.83
CA VAL A 171 5.52 -11.01 -25.17
C VAL A 171 7.03 -10.87 -25.35
N HIS A 172 7.76 -10.54 -24.29
CA HIS A 172 9.21 -10.37 -24.29
C HIS A 172 9.92 -11.53 -23.58
N GLY A 173 9.54 -12.77 -23.92
CA GLY A 173 10.29 -13.97 -23.54
C GLY A 173 10.22 -14.33 -22.05
N ASP A 174 9.06 -14.12 -21.43
CA ASP A 174 8.79 -14.39 -20.00
C ASP A 174 9.73 -13.64 -19.04
N THR A 175 10.23 -12.48 -19.46
CA THR A 175 11.11 -11.63 -18.63
C THR A 175 10.36 -11.10 -17.41
N LEU A 176 11.02 -11.14 -16.25
CA LEU A 176 10.42 -10.69 -14.99
C LEU A 176 10.73 -9.22 -14.71
N TRP A 177 9.72 -8.49 -14.24
CA TRP A 177 9.83 -7.06 -13.95
C TRP A 177 9.17 -6.71 -12.62
N ASN A 178 9.75 -5.76 -11.89
CA ASN A 178 9.06 -5.11 -10.79
C ASN A 178 8.21 -3.98 -11.37
N THR A 179 6.89 -4.08 -11.21
CA THR A 179 5.94 -3.30 -11.98
C THR A 179 4.79 -2.81 -11.12
N ALA A 180 4.47 -1.52 -11.20
CA ALA A 180 3.23 -0.97 -10.67
C ALA A 180 2.19 -0.87 -11.79
N VAL A 181 1.04 -1.52 -11.61
CA VAL A 181 -0.12 -1.44 -12.50
C VAL A 181 -1.11 -0.40 -11.96
N ILE A 182 -1.63 0.45 -12.82
CA ILE A 182 -2.62 1.48 -12.46
C ILE A 182 -3.98 1.06 -13.00
N ILE A 183 -4.94 0.85 -12.10
CA ILE A 183 -6.32 0.50 -12.40
C ILE A 183 -7.20 1.71 -12.16
N SER A 184 -7.93 2.15 -13.18
CA SER A 184 -8.93 3.21 -13.10
C SER A 184 -10.07 2.82 -12.16
N ASN A 185 -10.72 3.81 -11.55
CA ASN A 185 -11.97 3.66 -10.81
C ASN A 185 -13.13 3.02 -11.62
N THR A 186 -13.02 2.96 -12.94
CA THR A 186 -13.96 2.23 -13.82
C THR A 186 -13.71 0.72 -13.84
N GLY A 187 -12.58 0.27 -13.30
CA GLY A 187 -12.06 -1.09 -13.43
C GLY A 187 -11.19 -1.31 -14.68
N ALA A 188 -10.98 -0.30 -15.53
CA ALA A 188 -10.09 -0.43 -16.69
C ALA A 188 -8.61 -0.32 -16.26
N VAL A 189 -7.74 -1.14 -16.82
CA VAL A 189 -6.28 -0.97 -16.68
C VAL A 189 -5.87 0.28 -17.48
N MET A 190 -5.28 1.27 -16.81
CA MET A 190 -4.80 2.50 -17.44
C MET A 190 -3.40 2.35 -18.03
N GLY A 191 -2.61 1.45 -17.46
CA GLY A 191 -1.22 1.19 -17.87
C GLY A 191 -0.38 0.69 -16.72
N LYS A 192 0.93 0.65 -16.94
CA LYS A 192 1.91 0.16 -15.97
C LYS A 192 3.21 0.98 -16.02
N THR A 193 3.96 0.97 -14.93
CA THR A 193 5.32 1.52 -14.86
C THR A 193 6.27 0.49 -14.21
N ARG A 194 7.46 0.34 -14.78
CA ARG A 194 8.49 -0.59 -14.28
C ARG A 194 9.50 0.14 -13.41
N LYS A 195 10.11 -0.57 -12.46
CA LYS A 195 11.12 -0.02 -11.54
C LYS A 195 12.35 0.45 -12.32
N ASN A 196 12.63 1.76 -12.29
CA ASN A 196 13.72 2.36 -13.06
C ASN A 196 15.12 2.07 -12.47
N HIS A 197 15.20 1.95 -11.15
CA HIS A 197 16.47 1.73 -10.44
C HIS A 197 16.38 0.45 -9.63
N ILE A 198 17.21 -0.54 -9.98
CA ILE A 198 17.17 -1.87 -9.37
C ILE A 198 18.31 -1.99 -8.34
N PRO A 199 18.00 -2.19 -7.05
CA PRO A 199 19.02 -2.32 -6.01
C PRO A 199 19.80 -3.63 -6.11
N ARG A 200 21.02 -3.63 -5.59
CA ARG A 200 21.93 -4.79 -5.49
C ARG A 200 22.55 -4.96 -4.10
N VAL A 201 22.04 -4.24 -3.10
CA VAL A 201 22.74 -4.05 -1.82
C VAL A 201 22.19 -5.03 -0.78
N GLY A 202 23.09 -5.83 -0.18
CA GLY A 202 22.74 -6.75 0.91
C GLY A 202 21.71 -7.80 0.50
N ASP A 203 20.62 -7.88 1.26
CA ASP A 203 19.50 -8.80 1.02
C ASP A 203 18.58 -8.34 -0.12
N PHE A 204 18.71 -7.11 -0.60
CA PHE A 204 17.96 -6.58 -1.75
C PHE A 204 18.67 -6.96 -3.06
N ASN A 205 18.68 -8.27 -3.36
CA ASN A 205 19.23 -8.82 -4.59
C ASN A 205 18.14 -8.88 -5.68
N GLU A 206 17.71 -7.72 -6.17
CA GLU A 206 16.66 -7.64 -7.19
C GLU A 206 17.19 -7.74 -8.63
N VAL A 207 18.50 -7.94 -8.81
CA VAL A 207 19.14 -8.02 -10.13
C VAL A 207 19.35 -9.48 -10.52
N ARG A 208 18.61 -9.88 -11.56
CA ARG A 208 18.57 -11.17 -12.29
C ARG A 208 17.63 -12.22 -11.73
#